data_AF-A0A356ERW9-F1
#
_entry.id   AF-A0A356ERW9-F1
#
_cell.length_a   1.000
_cell.length_b   1.000
_cell.length_c   1.000
_cell.angle_alpha   90.00
_cell.angle_beta   90.00
_cell.angle_gamma   90.00
#
_symmetry.space_group_name_H-M   'P 1'
#
loop_
_entity.id
_entity.type
_entity.pdbx_description
1 polymer ?
#
loop_
_entity_poly.entity_id
_entity_poly.type
_entity_poly.pdbx_seq_one_letter_code
_entity_poly.pdbx_strand_id
1 'polypeptide(L)'
;MNRFIQSIVLASVAWTAVAHADTPARPNILFILSDDFGLDGVGCYGSDRFKDKTPNLDSLAKSGIRFTHCYATPLCGPSRCAINTGRYAFRTGGLTNRMARLPSFKDEPSLARTLKQAGYATGMA
;
A
#
# COMPACT_ATOMS: atom_id res chain seq x y z
N MET A 1 -13.66 79.99 -0.03
CA MET A 1 -14.60 79.71 -1.12
C MET A 1 -14.10 78.45 -1.82
N ASN A 2 -14.91 77.38 -1.82
CA ASN A 2 -14.73 76.06 -2.45
C ASN A 2 -13.59 75.19 -1.88
N ARG A 3 -13.81 74.21 -0.98
CA ARG A 3 -14.46 72.89 -1.17
C ARG A 3 -14.05 72.24 -2.50
N PHE A 4 -13.50 71.01 -2.48
CA PHE A 4 -13.96 69.87 -3.29
C PHE A 4 -12.99 68.66 -3.17
N ILE A 5 -13.50 67.63 -2.48
CA ILE A 5 -13.35 66.18 -2.71
C ILE A 5 -12.05 65.48 -2.27
N GLN A 6 -12.20 64.83 -1.12
CA GLN A 6 -11.51 63.62 -0.68
C GLN A 6 -11.86 62.46 -1.62
N SER A 7 -10.85 61.75 -2.14
CA SER A 7 -11.04 60.44 -2.78
C SER A 7 -10.00 59.47 -2.24
N ILE A 8 -10.26 58.94 -1.04
CA ILE A 8 -9.55 57.79 -0.50
C ILE A 8 -10.12 56.56 -1.22
N VAL A 9 -9.37 56.02 -2.19
CA VAL A 9 -9.66 54.73 -2.79
C VAL A 9 -9.22 53.66 -1.79
N LEU A 10 -10.14 53.22 -0.93
CA LEU A 10 -10.00 52.00 -0.16
C LEU A 10 -10.16 50.81 -1.13
N ALA A 11 -9.04 50.36 -1.70
CA ALA A 11 -8.97 49.08 -2.39
C ALA A 11 -9.05 47.98 -1.33
N SER A 12 -10.25 47.45 -1.09
CA SER A 12 -10.46 46.23 -0.32
C SER A 12 -9.87 45.06 -1.12
N VAL A 13 -8.61 44.72 -0.85
CA VAL A 13 -8.05 43.42 -1.24
C VAL A 13 -8.80 42.37 -0.42
N ALA A 14 -9.87 41.83 -0.98
CA ALA A 14 -10.51 40.64 -0.47
C ALA A 14 -9.49 39.50 -0.60
N TRP A 15 -8.81 39.20 0.50
CA TRP A 15 -8.01 37.99 0.63
C TRP A 15 -8.98 36.81 0.58
N THR A 16 -9.24 36.30 -0.62
CA THR A 16 -9.87 35.00 -0.75
C THR A 16 -8.88 34.00 -0.16
N ALA A 17 -9.14 33.58 1.08
CA ALA A 17 -8.51 32.41 1.65
C ALA A 17 -8.88 31.23 0.76
N VAL A 18 -7.97 30.88 -0.15
CA VAL A 18 -8.05 29.62 -0.88
C VAL A 18 -7.83 28.56 0.18
N ALA A 19 -8.93 28.00 0.69
CA ALA A 19 -8.89 26.79 1.47
C ALA A 19 -8.19 25.73 0.61
N HIS A 20 -6.92 25.47 0.90
CA HIS A 20 -6.27 24.25 0.46
C HIS A 20 -7.02 23.14 1.17
N ALA A 21 -7.98 22.55 0.47
CA ALA A 21 -8.44 21.22 0.84
C ALA A 21 -7.17 20.36 0.82
N ASP A 22 -6.69 19.98 2.00
CA ASP A 22 -5.69 18.93 2.16
C ASP A 22 -6.30 17.66 1.58
N THR A 23 -6.15 17.52 0.26
CA THR A 23 -6.41 16.26 -0.41
C THR A 23 -5.51 15.27 0.32
N PRO A 24 -6.07 14.25 0.99
CA PRO A 24 -5.26 13.33 1.77
C PRO A 24 -4.10 12.88 0.91
N ALA A 25 -2.88 13.21 1.34
CA ALA A 25 -1.69 12.98 0.55
C ALA A 25 -1.68 11.50 0.17
N ARG A 26 -1.76 11.22 -1.14
CA ARG A 26 -1.79 9.86 -1.65
C ARG A 26 -0.54 9.13 -1.14
N PRO A 27 -0.67 8.08 -0.31
CA PRO A 27 0.48 7.47 0.36
C PRO A 27 1.39 6.76 -0.66
N ASN A 28 2.65 6.52 -0.30
CA ASN A 28 3.46 5.53 -1.01
C ASN A 28 3.18 4.15 -0.43
N ILE A 29 3.15 3.12 -1.29
CA ILE A 29 2.90 1.74 -0.87
C ILE A 29 4.18 0.92 -1.06
N LEU A 30 4.76 0.46 0.04
CA LEU A 30 5.87 -0.50 0.04
C LEU A 30 5.34 -1.87 0.46
N PHE A 31 5.29 -2.81 -0.49
CA PHE A 31 4.86 -4.19 -0.24
C PHE A 31 6.09 -5.10 -0.11
N ILE A 32 6.36 -5.58 1.11
CA ILE A 32 7.49 -6.46 1.42
C ILE A 32 6.96 -7.88 1.58
N LEU A 33 7.51 -8.83 0.83
CA LEU A 33 7.16 -10.24 0.88
C LEU A 33 8.44 -11.08 1.07
N SER A 34 8.49 -11.89 2.13
CA SER A 34 9.55 -12.89 2.32
C SER A 34 9.06 -14.26 1.84
N ASP A 35 9.93 -15.00 1.16
CA ASP A 35 9.67 -16.39 0.80
C ASP A 35 9.90 -17.32 2.00
N ASP A 36 9.11 -18.39 2.08
CA ASP A 36 9.18 -19.43 3.13
C ASP A 36 9.35 -18.91 4.57
N PHE A 37 8.65 -17.82 4.91
CA PHE A 37 8.77 -17.15 6.21
C PHE A 37 7.72 -17.62 7.22
N GLY A 38 8.16 -18.40 8.21
CA GLY A 38 7.33 -18.88 9.33
C GLY A 38 7.19 -17.87 10.47
N LEU A 39 6.15 -18.03 11.29
CA LEU A 39 5.93 -17.21 12.49
C LEU A 39 7.05 -17.36 13.53
N ASP A 40 7.72 -18.50 13.53
CA ASP A 40 8.89 -18.78 14.35
C ASP A 40 10.15 -18.02 13.88
N GLY A 41 10.11 -17.33 12.74
CA GLY A 41 11.17 -16.50 12.20
C GLY A 41 11.21 -15.05 12.70
N VAL A 42 10.30 -14.64 13.59
CA VAL A 42 10.16 -13.23 13.99
C VAL A 42 9.80 -13.06 15.47
N GLY A 43 10.49 -12.13 16.14
CA GLY A 43 10.36 -11.87 17.57
C GLY A 43 8.95 -11.43 17.98
N CYS A 44 8.30 -10.55 17.22
CA CYS A 44 6.98 -10.02 17.56
C CYS A 44 5.83 -11.05 17.56
N TYR A 45 6.07 -12.27 17.08
CA TYR A 45 5.13 -13.40 17.17
C TYR A 45 5.46 -14.40 18.29
N GLY A 46 6.44 -14.09 19.14
CA GLY A 46 6.81 -14.92 20.28
C GLY A 46 7.85 -16.00 19.96
N SER A 47 8.66 -15.81 18.92
CA SER A 47 9.75 -16.73 18.61
C SER A 47 10.83 -16.70 19.69
N ASP A 48 11.14 -17.85 20.29
CA ASP A 48 12.26 -18.00 21.22
C ASP A 48 13.62 -17.83 20.53
N ARG A 49 13.72 -18.27 19.26
CA ARG A 49 14.98 -18.25 18.49
C ARG A 49 15.32 -16.86 17.96
N PHE A 50 14.30 -16.05 17.67
CA PHE A 50 14.41 -14.72 17.07
C PHE A 50 14.04 -13.58 18.02
N LYS A 51 13.85 -13.87 19.32
CA LYS A 51 13.72 -12.85 20.35
C LYS A 51 14.89 -11.87 20.27
N ASP A 52 14.57 -10.59 20.15
CA ASP A 52 15.53 -9.47 20.02
C ASP A 52 16.44 -9.51 18.77
N LYS A 53 16.14 -10.37 17.78
CA LYS A 53 16.91 -10.47 16.52
C LYS A 53 16.22 -9.83 15.32
N THR A 54 14.98 -9.38 15.47
CA THR A 54 14.19 -8.75 14.41
C THR A 54 13.76 -7.32 14.73
N PRO A 55 14.66 -6.44 15.23
CA PRO A 55 14.28 -5.15 15.81
C PRO A 55 13.49 -4.24 14.85
N ASN A 56 13.79 -4.30 13.55
CA ASN A 56 13.06 -3.51 12.55
C ASN A 56 11.62 -4.01 12.33
N LEU A 57 11.40 -5.33 12.28
CA LEU A 57 10.07 -5.92 12.15
C LEU A 57 9.28 -5.77 13.45
N ASP A 58 9.94 -5.88 14.59
CA ASP A 58 9.31 -5.73 15.91
C ASP A 58 8.86 -4.28 16.13
N SER A 59 9.68 -3.30 15.70
CA SER A 59 9.32 -1.89 15.69
C SER A 59 8.14 -1.59 14.74
N LEU A 60 8.15 -2.18 13.53
CA LEU A 60 7.04 -2.04 12.58
C LEU A 60 5.74 -2.60 13.15
N ALA A 61 5.80 -3.78 13.78
CA ALA A 61 4.64 -4.39 14.43
C ALA A 61 4.11 -3.57 15.62
N LYS A 62 4.99 -2.90 16.38
CA LYS A 62 4.61 -2.07 17.53
C LYS A 62 3.99 -0.74 17.12
N SER A 63 4.46 -0.15 16.01
CA SER A 63 3.99 1.14 15.50
C SER A 63 2.80 1.04 14.55
N GLY A 64 2.46 -0.17 14.09
CA GLY A 64 1.38 -0.43 13.15
C GLY A 64 0.39 -1.50 13.62
N ILE A 65 -0.19 -2.20 12.64
CA ILE A 65 -1.11 -3.32 12.87
C ILE A 65 -0.36 -4.63 12.62
N ARG A 66 -0.41 -5.54 13.59
CA ARG A 66 0.09 -6.91 13.48
C ARG A 66 -1.06 -7.90 13.44
N PHE A 67 -1.16 -8.65 12.34
CA PHE A 67 -2.19 -9.69 12.20
C PHE A 67 -1.74 -10.99 12.87
N THR A 68 -2.54 -11.52 13.79
CA THR A 68 -2.30 -12.84 14.42
C THR A 68 -2.96 -13.99 13.65
N HIS A 69 -3.82 -13.67 12.70
CA HIS A 69 -4.54 -14.61 11.83
C HIS A 69 -4.45 -14.13 10.38
N CYS A 70 -3.42 -14.56 9.67
CA CYS A 70 -3.18 -14.26 8.26
C CYS A 70 -2.79 -15.57 7.56
N TYR A 71 -3.52 -15.94 6.50
CA TYR A 71 -3.41 -17.24 5.87
C TYR A 71 -2.93 -17.12 4.43
N ALA A 72 -2.08 -18.06 4.02
CA ALA A 72 -1.60 -18.20 2.65
C ALA A 72 -1.77 -19.64 2.18
N THR A 73 -1.83 -19.85 0.87
CA THR A 73 -1.70 -21.20 0.31
C THR A 73 -0.26 -21.69 0.53
N PRO A 74 -0.02 -22.94 0.94
CA PRO A 74 1.30 -23.45 1.32
C PRO A 74 2.18 -23.79 0.10
N LEU A 75 2.13 -22.97 -0.95
CA LEU A 75 2.93 -23.11 -2.18
C LEU A 75 3.24 -21.72 -2.75
N CYS A 76 4.50 -21.51 -3.15
CA CYS A 76 5.03 -20.22 -3.62
C CYS A 76 4.21 -19.63 -4.77
N GLY A 77 4.01 -20.41 -5.83
CA GLY A 77 3.30 -19.99 -7.04
C GLY A 77 1.84 -19.61 -6.78
N PRO A 78 1.01 -20.54 -6.26
CA PRO A 78 -0.37 -20.27 -5.89
C PRO A 78 -0.54 -19.08 -4.93
N SER A 79 0.36 -18.93 -3.95
CA SER A 79 0.33 -17.82 -2.99
C SER A 79 0.58 -16.48 -3.68
N ARG A 80 1.61 -16.41 -4.53
CA ARG A 80 1.94 -15.21 -5.31
C ARG A 80 0.85 -14.89 -6.34
N CYS A 81 0.22 -15.90 -6.94
CA CYS A 81 -0.96 -15.70 -7.79
C CYS A 81 -2.11 -15.05 -7.02
N ALA A 82 -2.42 -15.56 -5.81
CA ALA A 82 -3.48 -14.99 -4.98
C ALA A 82 -3.16 -13.54 -4.57
N ILE A 83 -1.92 -13.25 -4.16
CA ILE A 83 -1.46 -11.89 -3.83
C ILE A 83 -1.61 -10.95 -5.03
N ASN A 84 -1.13 -11.35 -6.21
CA ASN A 84 -1.14 -10.48 -7.38
C ASN A 84 -2.56 -10.27 -7.94
N THR A 85 -3.41 -11.29 -7.93
CA THR A 85 -4.73 -11.24 -8.57
C THR A 85 -5.88 -10.90 -7.62
N GLY A 86 -5.69 -11.07 -6.31
CA GLY A 86 -6.76 -11.01 -5.31
C GLY A 86 -7.78 -12.15 -5.43
N ARG A 87 -7.43 -13.24 -6.12
CA ARG A 87 -8.36 -14.33 -6.47
C ARG A 87 -7.84 -15.69 -6.01
N TYR A 88 -8.76 -16.55 -5.59
CA TYR A 88 -8.45 -17.94 -5.24
C TYR A 88 -7.94 -18.72 -6.45
N ALA A 89 -7.06 -19.69 -6.21
CA ALA A 89 -6.41 -20.49 -7.26
C ALA A 89 -7.39 -21.24 -8.18
N PHE A 90 -8.56 -21.66 -7.68
CA PHE A 90 -9.59 -22.30 -8.51
C PHE A 90 -10.19 -21.36 -9.57
N ARG A 91 -10.07 -20.04 -9.38
CA ARG A 91 -10.55 -19.04 -10.33
C ARG A 91 -9.52 -18.67 -11.40
N THR A 92 -8.23 -18.86 -11.11
CA THR A 92 -7.12 -18.46 -11.97
C THR A 92 -6.43 -19.64 -12.64
N GLY A 93 -6.62 -20.87 -12.13
CA GLY A 93 -5.93 -22.08 -12.57
C GLY A 93 -4.52 -22.24 -12.00
N GLY A 94 -4.03 -21.29 -11.20
CA GLY A 94 -2.72 -21.33 -10.54
C GLY A 94 -2.66 -22.28 -9.34
N LEU A 95 -3.01 -23.55 -9.53
CA LEU A 95 -3.21 -24.54 -8.44
C LEU A 95 -1.91 -25.14 -7.89
N THR A 96 -0.83 -25.13 -8.66
CA THR A 96 0.48 -25.70 -8.29
C THR A 96 1.61 -24.78 -8.74
N ASN A 97 2.84 -24.98 -8.23
CA ASN A 97 4.00 -24.21 -8.70
C ASN A 97 4.24 -24.38 -10.22
N ARG A 98 3.90 -25.55 -10.80
CA ARG A 98 3.96 -25.75 -12.26
C ARG A 98 2.86 -25.00 -12.99
N MET A 99 1.71 -24.80 -12.37
CA MET A 99 0.54 -24.16 -12.97
C MET A 99 0.45 -22.66 -12.67
N ALA A 100 1.26 -22.12 -11.77
CA ALA A 100 1.24 -20.70 -11.38
C ALA A 100 1.60 -19.73 -12.52
N ARG A 101 2.13 -20.24 -13.64
CA ARG A 101 2.35 -19.48 -14.88
C ARG A 101 1.15 -19.47 -15.84
N LEU A 102 0.13 -20.30 -15.58
CA LEU A 102 -1.06 -20.41 -16.43
C LEU A 102 -1.99 -19.20 -16.34
N PRO A 103 -2.20 -18.56 -15.16
CA PRO A 103 -2.96 -17.32 -15.10
C PRO A 103 -2.35 -16.28 -16.05
N SER A 104 -3.10 -15.92 -17.09
CA SER A 104 -2.67 -14.92 -18.06
C SER A 104 -2.70 -13.55 -17.41
N PHE A 105 -1.57 -12.84 -17.46
CA PHE A 105 -1.51 -11.46 -16.99
C PHE A 105 -2.49 -10.54 -17.73
N LYS A 106 -2.90 -10.86 -18.96
CA LYS A 106 -3.87 -10.03 -19.70
C LYS A 106 -5.29 -10.18 -19.16
N ASP A 107 -5.64 -11.39 -18.72
CA ASP A 107 -7.03 -11.75 -18.41
C ASP A 107 -7.32 -11.65 -16.91
N GLU A 108 -6.28 -11.70 -16.06
CA GLU A 108 -6.43 -11.55 -14.62
C GLU A 108 -6.17 -10.10 -14.14
N PRO A 109 -6.85 -9.67 -13.07
CA PRO A 109 -6.44 -8.49 -12.32
C PRO A 109 -4.99 -8.62 -11.86
N SER A 110 -4.31 -7.48 -11.75
CA SER A 110 -2.95 -7.43 -11.20
C SER A 110 -2.86 -6.27 -10.25
N LEU A 111 -2.36 -6.50 -9.04
CA LEU A 111 -2.13 -5.50 -8.01
C LEU A 111 -1.37 -4.28 -8.58
N ALA A 112 -0.29 -4.53 -9.31
CA ALA A 112 0.49 -3.46 -9.95
C ALA A 112 -0.32 -2.67 -10.99
N ARG A 113 -1.11 -3.35 -11.83
CA ARG A 113 -1.95 -2.67 -12.84
C ARG A 113 -3.06 -1.85 -12.17
N THR A 114 -3.69 -2.40 -11.15
CA THR A 114 -4.73 -1.71 -10.37
C THR A 114 -4.17 -0.45 -9.73
N LEU A 115 -2.98 -0.51 -9.11
CA LEU A 115 -2.32 0.67 -8.56
C LEU A 115 -1.91 1.67 -9.65
N LYS A 116 -1.42 1.19 -10.80
CA LYS A 116 -1.07 2.04 -11.93
C LYS A 116 -2.30 2.78 -12.50
N GLN A 117 -3.44 2.12 -12.60
CA GLN A 117 -4.72 2.75 -12.99
C GLN A 117 -5.17 3.80 -11.97
N ALA A 118 -4.87 3.62 -10.68
CA ALA A 118 -5.06 4.61 -9.64
C ALA A 118 -3.98 5.73 -9.63
N GLY A 119 -3.11 5.77 -10.64
CA GLY A 119 -2.12 6.81 -10.85
C GLY A 119 -0.81 6.63 -10.08
N TYR A 120 -0.55 5.44 -9.52
CA TYR A 120 0.73 5.14 -8.86
C TYR A 120 1.80 4.74 -9.88
N ALA A 121 3.05 5.11 -9.61
CA ALA A 121 4.19 4.43 -10.20
C ALA A 121 4.36 3.06 -9.52
N THR A 122 4.62 2.01 -10.30
CA THR A 122 4.77 0.65 -9.79
C THR A 122 6.09 0.04 -10.26
N GLY A 123 6.79 -0.64 -9.36
CA GLY A 123 8.04 -1.34 -9.65
C GLY A 123 8.22 -2.55 -8.72
N MET A 124 9.07 -3.48 -9.15
CA MET A 124 9.52 -4.62 -8.37
C MET A 124 11.05 -4.69 -8.53
N ALA A 125 11.76 -4.93 -7.44
CA ALA A 125 13.21 -5.06 -7.40
C ALA A 125 13.61 -6.52 -7.17
#